data_AF-A0A847NCM0-F1
#
_entry.id   AF-A0A847NCM0-F1
#
_cell.length_a   1.000
_cell.length_b   1.000
_cell.length_c   1.000
_cell.angle_alpha   90.00
_cell.angle_beta   90.00
_cell.angle_gamma   90.00
#
_symmetry.space_group_name_H-M   'P 1'
#
loop_
_entity.id
_entity.type
_entity.pdbx_description
1 polymer ?
#
loop_
_entity_poly.entity_id
_entity_poly.type
_entity_poly.pdbx_seq_one_letter_code
_entity_poly.pdbx_strand_id
1 'polypeptide(L)'
;MLTYKINQNFYSHPLMRDIPHSFEIDDGELCWGDWKAGAQEIASCIINGNEYPVIMVRKYEKGILIWMNTGDQKISQCNAISRLDANFIKLLLNSIIHASEIKSYAYPEC
;
A
#
# COMPACT_ATOMS: atom_id res chain seq x y z
N MET A 1 -4.39 8.27 -13.07
CA MET A 1 -5.16 8.03 -11.83
C MET A 1 -5.60 6.58 -11.76
N LEU A 2 -5.19 5.91 -10.70
CA LEU A 2 -5.63 4.58 -10.32
C LEU A 2 -6.41 4.69 -9.00
N THR A 3 -7.52 3.97 -8.88
CA THR A 3 -8.36 3.97 -7.67
C THR A 3 -8.00 2.78 -6.79
N TYR A 4 -7.59 3.10 -5.57
CA TYR A 4 -7.20 2.15 -4.54
C TYR A 4 -8.34 2.00 -3.53
N LYS A 5 -8.57 0.78 -3.06
CA LYS A 5 -9.55 0.43 -2.04
C LYS A 5 -8.86 -0.37 -0.94
N ILE A 6 -9.02 0.08 0.30
CA ILE A 6 -8.48 -0.61 1.47
C ILE A 6 -9.35 -1.85 1.74
N ASN A 7 -8.70 -2.98 2.02
CA ASN A 7 -9.37 -4.17 2.50
C ASN A 7 -9.98 -3.90 3.88
N GLN A 8 -11.28 -4.19 4.05
CA GLN A 8 -12.03 -3.88 5.26
C GLN A 8 -11.42 -4.41 6.56
N ASN A 9 -10.70 -5.53 6.50
CA ASN A 9 -10.02 -6.12 7.66
C ASN A 9 -8.85 -5.26 8.15
N PHE A 10 -8.45 -4.26 7.36
CA PHE A 10 -7.28 -3.41 7.57
C PHE A 10 -7.62 -1.91 7.62
N TYR A 11 -8.89 -1.52 7.81
CA TYR A 11 -9.26 -0.10 7.97
C TYR A 11 -8.56 0.59 9.14
N SER A 12 -8.28 -0.14 10.23
CA SER A 12 -7.53 0.37 11.38
C SER A 12 -6.03 0.09 11.32
N HIS A 13 -5.53 -0.39 10.18
CA HIS A 13 -4.12 -0.75 10.04
C HIS A 13 -3.24 0.53 10.05
N PRO A 14 -2.12 0.57 10.80
CA PRO A 14 -1.28 1.78 10.91
C PRO A 14 -0.79 2.34 9.57
N LEU A 15 -0.56 1.47 8.58
CA LEU A 15 -0.22 1.89 7.21
C LEU A 15 -1.28 2.80 6.57
N MET A 16 -2.54 2.62 6.93
CA MET A 16 -3.68 3.31 6.34
C MET A 16 -4.22 4.44 7.22
N ARG A 17 -3.50 4.79 8.30
CA ARG A 17 -3.88 5.90 9.18
C ARG A 17 -4.05 7.19 8.38
N ASP A 18 -5.19 7.85 8.57
CA ASP A 18 -5.57 9.10 7.91
C ASP A 18 -5.62 9.04 6.36
N ILE A 19 -5.75 7.84 5.80
CA ILE A 19 -6.01 7.59 4.38
C ILE A 19 -7.49 7.16 4.23
N PRO A 20 -8.26 7.75 3.29
CA PRO A 20 -9.63 7.32 3.03
C PRO A 20 -9.72 5.84 2.65
N HIS A 21 -10.81 5.15 2.99
CA HIS A 21 -11.03 3.74 2.62
C HIS A 21 -10.99 3.47 1.10
N SER A 22 -11.26 4.50 0.30
CA SER A 22 -11.05 4.52 -1.14
C SER A 22 -10.38 5.83 -1.52
N PHE A 23 -9.29 5.77 -2.27
CA PHE A 23 -8.47 6.92 -2.63
C PHE A 23 -7.86 6.73 -4.00
N GLU A 24 -7.32 7.80 -4.58
CA GLU A 24 -6.66 7.72 -5.89
C GLU A 24 -5.20 8.10 -5.78
N ILE A 25 -4.36 7.47 -6.60
CA ILE A 25 -2.94 7.83 -6.80
C ILE A 25 -2.70 7.99 -8.30
N ASP A 26 -1.94 9.03 -8.69
CA ASP A 26 -1.49 9.17 -10.08
C ASP A 26 -0.26 8.31 -10.38
N ASP A 27 -0.48 7.01 -10.57
CA ASP A 27 0.59 6.05 -10.75
C ASP A 27 0.99 5.78 -12.19
N GLY A 28 0.24 6.28 -13.18
CA GLY A 28 0.52 6.03 -14.59
C GLY A 28 0.22 4.60 -15.09
N GLU A 29 0.71 3.56 -14.41
CA GLU A 29 0.57 2.14 -14.77
C GLU A 29 0.27 1.27 -13.54
N LEU A 30 -0.58 0.25 -13.71
CA LEU A 30 -0.78 -0.78 -12.70
C LEU A 30 0.30 -1.86 -12.83
N CYS A 31 1.19 -1.93 -11.86
CA CYS A 31 2.11 -3.05 -11.69
C CYS A 31 1.54 -4.04 -10.66
N TRP A 32 1.33 -5.30 -11.03
CA TRP A 32 0.86 -6.33 -10.10
C TRP A 32 1.47 -7.71 -10.46
N GLY A 33 1.42 -8.66 -9.53
CA GLY A 33 1.98 -10.00 -9.75
C GLY A 33 1.70 -10.96 -8.60
N ASP A 34 2.36 -12.12 -8.65
CA ASP A 34 2.21 -13.17 -7.64
C ASP A 34 2.89 -12.81 -6.32
N TRP A 35 2.14 -12.95 -5.23
CA TRP A 35 2.61 -12.68 -3.88
C TRP A 35 2.95 -13.99 -3.14
N LYS A 36 4.02 -13.97 -2.34
CA LYS A 36 4.40 -15.15 -1.55
C LYS A 36 3.34 -15.50 -0.51
N ALA A 37 3.19 -16.79 -0.22
CA ALA A 37 2.34 -17.28 0.87
C ALA A 37 2.61 -16.53 2.20
N GLY A 38 1.52 -16.16 2.89
CA GLY A 38 1.53 -15.36 4.10
C GLY A 38 1.63 -13.84 3.90
N ALA A 39 1.62 -13.35 2.65
CA ALA A 39 1.39 -11.94 2.37
C ALA A 39 -0.10 -11.60 2.55
N GLN A 40 -0.39 -10.49 3.21
CA GLN A 40 -1.72 -9.97 3.46
C GLN A 40 -1.96 -8.74 2.59
N GLU A 41 -3.10 -8.73 1.90
CA GLU A 41 -3.52 -7.60 1.08
C GLU A 41 -4.12 -6.52 1.97
N ILE A 42 -3.48 -5.35 1.97
CA ILE A 42 -3.98 -4.15 2.67
C ILE A 42 -4.85 -3.32 1.74
N ALA A 43 -4.48 -3.18 0.47
CA ALA A 43 -5.28 -2.46 -0.52
C ALA A 43 -5.16 -3.06 -1.92
N SER A 44 -6.27 -2.98 -2.65
CA SER A 44 -6.40 -3.36 -4.05
C SER A 44 -6.64 -2.14 -4.95
N CYS A 45 -6.22 -2.20 -6.20
CA CYS A 45 -6.56 -1.25 -7.24
C CYS A 45 -7.74 -1.80 -8.05
N ILE A 46 -8.74 -0.97 -8.34
CA ILE A 46 -9.91 -1.35 -9.14
C ILE A 46 -9.68 -0.92 -10.59
N ILE A 47 -9.64 -1.87 -11.52
CA ILE A 47 -9.60 -1.59 -12.97
C ILE A 47 -10.64 -2.45 -13.69
N ASN A 48 -11.55 -1.79 -14.41
CA ASN A 48 -12.62 -2.45 -15.18
C ASN A 48 -13.44 -3.46 -14.35
N GLY A 49 -13.68 -3.16 -13.08
CA GLY A 49 -14.43 -4.01 -12.15
C GLY A 49 -13.63 -5.16 -11.52
N ASN A 50 -12.36 -5.32 -11.87
CA ASN A 50 -11.46 -6.29 -11.25
C ASN A 50 -10.63 -5.61 -10.15
N GLU A 51 -10.38 -6.33 -9.05
CA GLU A 51 -9.52 -5.89 -7.96
C GLU A 51 -8.13 -6.53 -8.10
N TYR A 52 -7.08 -5.72 -8.05
CA TYR A 52 -5.69 -6.16 -8.15
C TYR A 52 -4.92 -5.77 -6.88
N PRO A 53 -4.29 -6.71 -6.17
CA PRO A 53 -3.52 -6.39 -4.97
C PRO A 53 -2.33 -5.47 -5.30
N VAL A 54 -2.27 -4.32 -4.62
CA VAL A 54 -1.24 -3.29 -4.87
C VAL A 54 -0.46 -2.90 -3.62
N ILE A 55 -1.07 -2.96 -2.44
CA ILE A 55 -0.37 -2.77 -1.17
C ILE A 55 -0.45 -4.06 -0.36
N MET A 56 0.69 -4.68 -0.15
CA MET A 56 0.80 -5.95 0.56
C MET A 56 1.73 -5.81 1.77
N VAL A 57 1.47 -6.61 2.79
CA VAL A 57 2.38 -6.72 3.93
C VAL A 57 2.66 -8.16 4.28
N ARG A 58 3.82 -8.40 4.86
CA ARG A 58 4.13 -9.68 5.50
C ARG A 58 5.01 -9.43 6.70
N LYS A 59 4.58 -9.90 7.86
CA LYS A 59 5.46 -9.98 9.02
C LYS A 59 6.52 -11.05 8.77
N TYR A 60 7.78 -10.71 9.02
CA TYR A 60 8.89 -11.63 8.91
C TYR A 60 9.75 -11.54 10.17
N GLU A 61 9.62 -12.54 11.05
CA GLU A 61 10.22 -12.55 12.38
C GLU A 61 9.92 -11.27 13.18
N LYS A 62 10.94 -10.44 13.44
CA LYS A 62 10.87 -9.16 14.16
C LYS A 62 10.69 -7.96 13.24
N GLY A 63 10.57 -8.18 11.94
CA GLY A 63 10.44 -7.15 10.92
C GLY A 63 9.13 -7.26 10.13
N ILE A 64 8.99 -6.35 9.17
CA ILE A 64 7.88 -6.32 8.22
C ILE A 64 8.41 -6.04 6.82
N LEU A 65 7.84 -6.73 5.84
CA LEU A 65 7.95 -6.40 4.44
C LEU A 65 6.66 -5.68 4.04
N ILE A 66 6.81 -4.48 3.46
CA ILE A 66 5.71 -3.69 2.92
C ILE A 66 5.99 -3.55 1.43
N TRP A 67 5.14 -4.14 0.60
CA TRP A 67 5.19 -3.96 -0.85
C TRP A 67 4.18 -2.89 -1.24
N MET A 68 4.68 -1.90 -1.95
CA MET A 68 3.88 -0.81 -2.50
C MET A 68 4.09 -0.84 -4.01
N ASN A 69 3.12 -1.39 -4.75
CA ASN A 69 3.15 -1.36 -6.21
C ASN A 69 2.61 -0.02 -6.72
N THR A 70 3.32 1.02 -6.29
CA THR A 70 3.06 2.39 -6.64
C THR A 70 4.39 3.12 -6.72
N GLY A 71 4.46 4.18 -7.52
CA GLY A 71 5.70 4.91 -7.75
C GLY A 71 6.22 4.82 -9.19
N ASP A 72 5.39 4.56 -10.21
CA ASP A 72 5.89 4.40 -11.59
C ASP A 72 6.76 5.59 -12.02
N GLN A 73 7.99 5.28 -12.41
CA GLN A 73 8.96 6.27 -12.86
C GLN A 73 9.01 6.23 -14.38
N LYS A 74 8.30 7.15 -15.03
CA LYS A 74 8.36 7.23 -16.49
C LYS A 74 9.69 7.76 -17.02
N ILE A 75 10.17 8.91 -16.53
CA ILE A 75 11.37 9.59 -17.09
C ILE A 75 12.26 10.24 -16.02
N SER A 76 11.70 10.89 -14.99
CA SER A 76 12.50 11.59 -13.96
C SER A 76 12.09 11.20 -12.54
N GLN A 77 10.90 11.63 -12.12
CA GLN A 77 10.29 11.33 -10.83
C GLN A 77 8.94 10.65 -11.07
N CYS A 78 8.50 9.85 -10.10
CA CYS A 78 7.14 9.36 -10.10
C CYS A 78 6.14 10.53 -10.10
N ASN A 79 5.07 10.40 -10.87
CA ASN A 79 3.99 11.39 -10.94
C ASN A 79 3.42 11.72 -9.55
N ALA A 80 3.17 10.71 -8.72
CA ALA A 80 2.66 10.89 -7.36
C ALA A 80 3.58 11.74 -6.46
N ILE A 81 4.91 11.60 -6.62
CA ILE A 81 5.90 12.44 -5.92
C ILE A 81 5.91 13.85 -6.51
N SER A 82 6.01 13.96 -7.84
CA SER A 82 6.14 15.25 -8.52
C SER A 82 4.94 16.18 -8.29
N ARG A 83 3.76 15.61 -8.04
CA ARG A 83 2.51 16.34 -7.79
C ARG A 83 2.17 16.46 -6.31
N LEU A 84 3.03 15.95 -5.42
CA LEU A 84 2.80 15.93 -3.98
C LEU A 84 1.44 15.28 -3.62
N ASP A 85 1.16 14.11 -4.19
CA ASP A 85 -0.06 13.37 -3.88
C ASP A 85 -0.11 13.04 -2.38
N ALA A 86 -1.10 13.62 -1.70
CA ALA A 86 -1.19 13.53 -0.25
C ALA A 86 -1.39 12.09 0.25
N ASN A 87 -2.11 11.25 -0.48
CA ASN A 87 -2.35 9.87 -0.08
C ASN A 87 -1.09 9.03 -0.27
N PHE A 88 -0.38 9.24 -1.37
CA PHE A 88 0.92 8.59 -1.59
C PHE A 88 1.95 8.99 -0.53
N ILE A 89 2.07 10.29 -0.22
CA ILE A 89 2.99 10.78 0.82
C ILE A 89 2.62 10.20 2.20
N LYS A 90 1.33 10.17 2.55
CA LYS A 90 0.87 9.56 3.81
C LYS A 90 1.19 8.07 3.85
N LEU A 91 0.97 7.33 2.77
CA LEU A 91 1.27 5.91 2.68
C LEU A 91 2.77 5.65 2.90
N LEU A 92 3.64 6.44 2.28
CA LEU A 92 5.08 6.37 2.49
C LEU A 92 5.47 6.66 3.96
N LEU A 93 4.96 7.75 4.53
CA LEU A 93 5.25 8.13 5.92
C LEU A 93 4.77 7.08 6.91
N ASN A 94 3.53 6.60 6.75
CA ASN A 94 2.97 5.55 7.58
C ASN A 94 3.75 4.24 7.43
N SER A 95 4.27 3.93 6.24
CA SER A 95 5.12 2.75 6.01
C SER A 95 6.43 2.83 6.79
N ILE A 96 7.08 3.98 6.80
CA ILE A 96 8.31 4.21 7.56
C ILE A 96 8.04 4.09 9.06
N ILE A 97 7.00 4.77 9.55
CA ILE A 97 6.63 4.76 10.97
C ILE A 97 6.29 3.34 11.41
N HIS A 98 5.42 2.64 10.67
CA HIS A 98 4.99 1.29 11.00
C HIS A 98 6.14 0.29 10.98
N ALA A 99 7.03 0.37 10.00
CA ALA A 99 8.24 -0.46 9.96
C ALA A 99 9.16 -0.21 11.17
N SER A 100 9.22 1.03 11.68
CA SER A 100 10.00 1.37 12.87
C SER A 100 9.36 0.89 14.19
N GLU A 101 8.02 0.76 14.22
CA GLU A 101 7.23 0.44 15.41
C GLU A 101 6.78 -1.03 15.48
N ILE A 102 7.02 -1.84 14.45
CA ILE A 102 6.49 -3.20 14.22
C ILE A 102 6.53 -4.17 15.42
N LYS A 103 7.38 -3.92 16.41
CA LYS A 103 7.38 -4.65 17.68
C LYS A 103 6.03 -4.60 18.42
N SER A 104 5.18 -3.60 18.16
CA SER A 104 3.91 -3.36 18.87
C SER A 104 2.65 -3.84 18.14
N TYR A 105 2.70 -4.08 16.81
CA TYR A 105 1.50 -4.38 16.04
C TYR A 105 1.27 -5.89 15.85
N ALA A 106 0.09 -6.36 16.27
CA ALA A 106 -0.34 -7.74 16.08
C ALA A 106 -0.96 -7.92 14.70
N TYR A 107 -0.28 -8.69 13.85
CA TYR A 107 -0.86 -9.18 12.61
C TYR A 107 -1.72 -10.42 12.88
N PRO A 108 -2.87 -10.59 12.21
CA PRO A 108 -3.59 -11.85 12.24
C PRO A 108 -2.64 -13.00 11.87
N GLU A 109 -2.60 -14.05 12.69
CA GLU A 109 -1.82 -15.26 12.36
C GLU A 109 -2.37 -15.89 11.08
N CYS A 110 -1.45 -16.42 10.24
CA CYS A 110 -1.77 -17.04 8.96
C CYS A 110 -2.52 -18.37 9.12
#